data_AF-A0A428BM76-F1
#
_entry.id   AF-A0A428BM76-F1
#
_cell.length_a   1.000
_cell.length_b   1.000
_cell.length_c   1.000
_cell.angle_alpha   90.00
_cell.angle_beta   90.00
_cell.angle_gamma   90.00
#
_symmetry.space_group_name_H-M   'P 1'
#
loop_
_entity.id
_entity.type
_entity.pdbx_description
1 polymer ?
#
loop_
_entity_poly.entity_id
_entity_poly.type
_entity_poly.pdbx_seq_one_letter_code
_entity_poly.pdbx_strand_id
1 'polypeptide(L)'
;MLRDKHKDHAYFEKRLNRVQKRLREDVEMTDEISEKYLLFHYQDLVLNNEELVKLSYSIGASKEEIFPYYQGILSNLKLIASEGVPFDLAVNIFALGVLYSERKEEFLDDLKAIYEQMDHTDGLIEYYMTYLFHDKIVPFHSILEYQNMIEDTYESVAKAQGFWYYSHSDEPWYGTHKYDNRGYDGYWSFDTAATCKIKGIYDERLKDLEYFPYDLLVQGE
;
A
#
# COMPACT_ATOMS: atom_id res chain seq x y z
N MET A 1 17.44 -6.31 -5.38
CA MET A 1 17.43 -7.77 -5.12
C MET A 1 15.98 -8.20 -5.04
N LEU A 2 15.62 -9.40 -5.51
CA LEU A 2 14.26 -9.92 -5.35
C LEU A 2 13.91 -9.93 -3.84
N ARG A 3 12.81 -9.27 -3.46
CA ARG A 3 12.36 -9.17 -2.06
C ARG A 3 11.43 -10.30 -1.67
N ASP A 4 10.60 -10.73 -2.61
CA ASP A 4 9.66 -11.82 -2.36
C ASP A 4 10.37 -13.16 -2.14
N LYS A 5 9.78 -14.00 -1.27
CA LYS A 5 10.31 -15.31 -0.90
C LYS A 5 9.51 -16.48 -1.49
N HIS A 6 8.38 -16.22 -2.17
CA HIS A 6 7.46 -17.25 -2.65
C HIS A 6 7.56 -17.53 -4.15
N LYS A 7 7.83 -16.52 -4.97
CA LYS A 7 7.97 -16.60 -6.43
C LYS A 7 9.31 -16.02 -6.87
N ASP A 8 9.75 -16.43 -8.06
CA ASP A 8 11.03 -16.01 -8.62
C ASP A 8 10.91 -14.70 -9.44
N HIS A 9 12.08 -14.20 -9.85
CA HIS A 9 12.16 -12.99 -10.67
C HIS A 9 11.39 -13.11 -11.99
N ALA A 10 11.41 -14.29 -12.64
CA ALA A 10 10.76 -14.48 -13.94
C ALA A 10 9.23 -14.39 -13.82
N TYR A 11 8.66 -14.89 -12.73
CA TYR A 11 7.24 -14.73 -12.40
C TYR A 11 6.87 -13.24 -12.29
N PHE A 12 7.59 -12.49 -11.46
CA PHE A 12 7.29 -11.08 -11.25
C PHE A 12 7.52 -10.24 -12.51
N GLU A 13 8.61 -10.46 -13.24
CA GLU A 13 8.92 -9.74 -14.47
C GLU A 13 7.82 -9.93 -15.52
N LYS A 14 7.37 -11.17 -15.72
CA LYS A 14 6.26 -11.47 -16.65
C LYS A 14 4.97 -10.76 -16.24
N ARG A 15 4.67 -10.73 -14.94
CA ARG A 15 3.44 -10.15 -14.42
C ARG A 15 3.48 -8.62 -14.47
N LEU A 16 4.57 -8.02 -14.01
CA LEU A 16 4.84 -6.59 -14.06
C LEU A 16 4.67 -6.06 -15.49
N ASN A 17 5.34 -6.68 -16.47
CA ASN A 17 5.23 -6.29 -17.87
C ASN A 17 3.78 -6.34 -18.40
N ARG A 18 3.00 -7.35 -17.98
CA ARG A 18 1.59 -7.49 -18.38
C ARG A 18 0.73 -6.38 -17.78
N VAL A 19 0.90 -6.05 -16.51
CA VAL A 19 0.10 -5.02 -15.82
C VAL A 19 0.51 -3.62 -16.30
N GLN A 20 1.80 -3.35 -16.48
CA GLN A 20 2.29 -2.10 -17.05
C GLN A 20 1.73 -1.86 -18.47
N LYS A 21 1.71 -2.90 -19.31
CA LYS A 21 1.10 -2.83 -20.64
C LYS A 21 -0.38 -2.48 -20.55
N ARG A 22 -1.13 -3.17 -19.69
CA ARG A 22 -2.57 -2.94 -19.50
C ARG A 22 -2.85 -1.53 -18.99
N LEU A 23 -2.15 -1.09 -17.95
CA LEU A 23 -2.29 0.25 -17.40
C LEU A 23 -2.06 1.32 -18.47
N ARG A 24 -1.04 1.15 -19.32
CA ARG A 24 -0.79 2.09 -20.42
C ARG A 24 -1.94 2.12 -21.42
N GLU A 25 -2.43 0.94 -21.85
CA GLU A 25 -3.56 0.83 -22.78
C GLU A 25 -4.85 1.44 -22.18
N ASP A 26 -5.13 1.17 -20.90
CA ASP A 26 -6.29 1.72 -20.20
C ASP A 26 -6.19 3.26 -20.09
N VAL A 27 -5.02 3.78 -19.72
CA VAL A 27 -4.80 5.24 -19.66
C VAL A 27 -5.02 5.89 -21.03
N GLU A 28 -4.46 5.33 -22.11
CA GLU A 28 -4.59 5.86 -23.48
C GLU A 28 -6.04 5.93 -23.96
N MET A 29 -6.90 5.01 -23.51
CA MET A 29 -8.32 4.97 -23.91
C MET A 29 -9.24 5.80 -23.02
N THR A 30 -8.75 6.45 -21.96
CA THR A 30 -9.59 7.12 -20.94
C THR A 30 -10.58 8.12 -21.56
N ASP A 31 -10.14 8.93 -22.52
CA ASP A 31 -10.98 9.94 -23.19
C ASP A 31 -12.04 9.34 -24.12
N GLU A 32 -11.91 8.04 -24.45
CA GLU A 32 -12.85 7.29 -25.29
C GLU A 32 -13.90 6.53 -24.46
N ILE A 33 -13.72 6.44 -23.14
CA ILE A 33 -14.64 5.73 -22.25
C ILE A 33 -15.93 6.54 -22.08
N SER A 34 -17.07 5.91 -22.37
CA SER A 34 -18.37 6.56 -22.13
C SER A 34 -18.61 6.78 -20.64
N GLU A 35 -19.24 7.90 -20.28
CA GLU A 35 -19.54 8.31 -18.90
C GLU A 35 -20.07 7.18 -18.00
N LYS A 36 -21.01 6.36 -18.49
CA LYS A 36 -21.58 5.22 -17.74
C LYS A 36 -20.58 4.13 -17.32
N TYR A 37 -19.37 4.12 -17.88
CA TYR A 37 -18.32 3.16 -17.57
C TYR A 37 -17.10 3.80 -16.89
N LEU A 38 -17.09 5.12 -16.68
CA LEU A 38 -15.95 5.82 -16.09
C LEU A 38 -15.64 5.33 -14.67
N LEU A 39 -16.66 5.02 -13.87
CA LEU A 39 -16.43 4.47 -12.52
C LEU A 39 -15.59 3.19 -12.57
N PHE A 40 -16.01 2.20 -13.37
CA PHE A 40 -15.29 0.94 -13.51
C PHE A 40 -13.90 1.14 -14.12
N HIS A 41 -13.77 2.06 -15.07
CA HIS A 41 -12.49 2.42 -15.66
C HIS A 41 -11.50 2.95 -14.62
N TYR A 42 -11.92 3.92 -13.80
CA TYR A 42 -11.06 4.44 -12.73
C TYR A 42 -10.78 3.40 -11.64
N GLN A 43 -11.72 2.49 -11.35
CA GLN A 43 -11.47 1.35 -10.45
C GLN A 43 -10.35 0.46 -11.00
N ASP A 44 -10.39 0.12 -12.29
CA ASP A 44 -9.35 -0.69 -12.93
C ASP A 44 -7.99 0.03 -12.92
N LEU A 45 -7.96 1.34 -13.17
CA LEU A 45 -6.73 2.14 -13.08
C LEU A 45 -6.15 2.16 -11.65
N VAL A 46 -7.00 2.29 -10.63
CA VAL A 46 -6.60 2.22 -9.21
C VAL A 46 -5.98 0.85 -8.90
N LEU A 47 -6.67 -0.23 -9.25
CA LEU A 47 -6.24 -1.60 -8.96
C LEU A 47 -4.95 -1.97 -9.72
N ASN A 48 -4.84 -1.58 -11.00
CA ASN A 48 -3.62 -1.79 -11.78
C ASN A 48 -2.42 -1.07 -11.16
N ASN A 49 -2.58 0.17 -10.67
CA ASN A 49 -1.49 0.89 -10.01
C ASN A 49 -1.14 0.27 -8.65
N GLU A 50 -2.13 -0.15 -7.85
CA GLU A 50 -1.91 -0.82 -6.57
C GLU A 50 -1.15 -2.15 -6.74
N GLU A 51 -1.57 -2.95 -7.72
CA GLU A 51 -0.86 -4.17 -8.11
C GLU A 51 0.58 -3.86 -8.53
N LEU A 52 0.82 -2.78 -9.30
CA LEU A 52 2.16 -2.37 -9.72
C LEU A 52 3.04 -1.89 -8.56
N VAL A 53 2.49 -1.27 -7.52
CA VAL A 53 3.24 -0.96 -6.29
C VAL A 53 3.76 -2.25 -5.67
N LYS A 54 2.90 -3.25 -5.47
CA LYS A 54 3.26 -4.54 -4.84
C LYS A 54 4.23 -5.33 -5.71
N LEU A 55 3.96 -5.46 -7.02
CA LEU A 55 4.83 -6.17 -7.96
C LEU A 55 6.22 -5.55 -8.05
N SER A 56 6.29 -4.23 -8.15
CA SER A 56 7.55 -3.50 -8.25
C SER A 56 8.35 -3.62 -6.95
N TYR A 57 7.68 -3.56 -5.80
CA TYR A 57 8.35 -3.81 -4.53
C TYR A 57 8.88 -5.25 -4.45
N SER A 58 8.05 -6.24 -4.78
CA SER A 58 8.41 -7.66 -4.78
C SER A 58 9.62 -7.98 -5.64
N ILE A 59 9.67 -7.46 -6.87
CA ILE A 59 10.77 -7.74 -7.81
C ILE A 59 12.09 -7.06 -7.43
N GLY A 60 12.03 -6.05 -6.56
CA GLY A 60 13.22 -5.36 -6.06
C GLY A 60 13.45 -3.95 -6.61
N ALA A 61 12.42 -3.29 -7.15
CA ALA A 61 12.51 -1.91 -7.64
C ALA A 61 12.79 -0.92 -6.49
N SER A 62 13.34 0.25 -6.82
CA SER A 62 13.61 1.32 -5.86
C SER A 62 12.33 2.05 -5.43
N LYS A 63 12.40 2.78 -4.31
CA LYS A 63 11.27 3.59 -3.85
C LYS A 63 10.88 4.66 -4.88
N GLU A 64 11.83 5.17 -5.65
CA GLU A 64 11.64 6.15 -6.72
C GLU A 64 10.92 5.54 -7.93
N GLU A 65 11.26 4.29 -8.30
CA GLU A 65 10.60 3.57 -9.38
C GLU A 65 9.15 3.19 -9.04
N ILE A 66 8.87 2.94 -7.76
CA ILE A 66 7.52 2.59 -7.26
C ILE A 66 6.61 3.83 -7.14
N PHE A 67 7.17 4.98 -6.79
CA PHE A 67 6.40 6.18 -6.44
C PHE A 67 5.41 6.66 -7.52
N PRO A 68 5.71 6.62 -8.83
CA PRO A 68 4.73 6.99 -9.86
C PRO A 68 3.46 6.14 -9.82
N TYR A 69 3.55 4.86 -9.46
CA TYR A 69 2.36 4.02 -9.32
C TYR A 69 1.52 4.44 -8.12
N TYR A 70 2.15 4.79 -7.00
CA TYR A 70 1.44 5.37 -5.85
C TYR A 70 0.71 6.67 -6.24
N GLN A 71 1.35 7.58 -6.97
CA GLN A 71 0.69 8.78 -7.50
C GLN A 71 -0.47 8.43 -8.45
N GLY A 72 -0.32 7.37 -9.25
CA GLY A 72 -1.37 6.83 -10.11
C GLY A 72 -2.58 6.32 -9.33
N ILE A 73 -2.39 5.65 -8.19
CA ILE A 73 -3.50 5.27 -7.29
C ILE A 73 -4.28 6.51 -6.89
N LEU A 74 -3.58 7.51 -6.34
CA LEU A 74 -4.24 8.71 -5.80
C LEU A 74 -4.96 9.54 -6.87
N SER A 75 -4.32 9.70 -8.04
CA SER A 75 -4.85 10.49 -9.15
C SER A 75 -6.19 9.95 -9.67
N ASN A 76 -6.35 8.62 -9.65
CA ASN A 76 -7.58 7.97 -10.10
C ASN A 76 -8.59 7.80 -8.95
N LEU A 77 -8.13 7.41 -7.76
CA LEU A 77 -9.02 7.16 -6.62
C LEU A 77 -9.75 8.43 -6.17
N LYS A 78 -9.10 9.60 -6.22
CA LYS A 78 -9.74 10.88 -5.85
C LYS A 78 -10.98 11.23 -6.68
N LEU A 79 -11.12 10.64 -7.87
CA LEU A 79 -12.25 10.85 -8.78
C LEU A 79 -13.46 9.99 -8.41
N ILE A 80 -13.25 8.90 -7.66
CA ILE A 80 -14.28 7.88 -7.38
C ILE A 80 -14.38 7.54 -5.89
N ALA A 81 -13.63 8.19 -5.01
CA ALA A 81 -13.59 7.88 -3.58
C ALA A 81 -14.96 7.96 -2.89
N SER A 82 -15.85 8.83 -3.38
CA SER A 82 -17.24 8.95 -2.90
C SER A 82 -18.09 7.71 -3.13
N GLU A 83 -17.71 6.85 -4.08
CA GLU A 83 -18.40 5.58 -4.37
C GLU A 83 -18.02 4.47 -3.39
N GLY A 84 -17.08 4.75 -2.48
CA GLY A 84 -16.60 3.84 -1.46
C GLY A 84 -15.17 3.33 -1.73
N VAL A 85 -14.40 3.19 -0.67
CA VAL A 85 -13.02 2.70 -0.70
C VAL A 85 -12.94 1.44 0.17
N PRO A 86 -12.52 0.29 -0.38
CA PRO A 86 -12.30 -0.91 0.43
C PRO A 86 -11.30 -0.63 1.56
N PHE A 87 -11.56 -1.19 2.75
CA PHE A 87 -10.76 -0.90 3.94
C PHE A 87 -9.27 -1.25 3.78
N ASP A 88 -8.93 -2.42 3.23
CA ASP A 88 -7.53 -2.83 2.95
C ASP A 88 -6.84 -1.84 1.99
N LEU A 89 -7.53 -1.40 0.95
CA LEU A 89 -7.00 -0.38 0.03
C LEU A 89 -6.76 0.95 0.76
N ALA A 90 -7.71 1.40 1.58
CA ALA A 90 -7.56 2.63 2.37
C ALA A 90 -6.33 2.56 3.29
N VAL A 91 -6.18 1.46 4.04
CA VAL A 91 -5.01 1.25 4.92
C VAL A 91 -3.71 1.31 4.11
N ASN A 92 -3.64 0.62 2.97
CA ASN A 92 -2.45 0.62 2.12
C ASN A 92 -2.10 2.01 1.58
N ILE A 93 -3.07 2.80 1.08
CA ILE A 93 -2.78 4.14 0.52
C ILE A 93 -2.28 5.12 1.58
N PHE A 94 -2.87 5.14 2.77
CA PHE A 94 -2.44 6.07 3.83
C PHE A 94 -1.12 5.63 4.45
N ALA A 95 -0.90 4.32 4.58
CA ALA A 95 0.40 3.78 5.00
C ALA A 95 1.51 4.14 4.01
N LEU A 96 1.29 3.98 2.70
CA LEU A 96 2.23 4.42 1.67
C LEU A 96 2.47 5.94 1.73
N GLY A 97 1.42 6.73 1.98
CA GLY A 97 1.56 8.17 2.20
C GLY A 97 2.52 8.50 3.34
N VAL A 98 2.42 7.80 4.48
CA VAL A 98 3.36 7.93 5.61
C VAL A 98 4.77 7.53 5.18
N LEU A 99 4.94 6.40 4.50
CA LEU A 99 6.25 5.93 4.04
C LEU A 99 6.91 6.92 3.07
N TYR A 100 6.12 7.59 2.22
CA TYR A 100 6.55 8.65 1.32
C TYR A 100 6.46 10.08 1.90
N SER A 101 6.30 10.25 3.22
CA SER A 101 6.07 11.57 3.85
C SER A 101 7.13 12.65 3.54
N GLU A 102 8.35 12.27 3.18
CA GLU A 102 9.40 13.20 2.73
C GLU A 102 9.05 13.93 1.42
N ARG A 103 8.15 13.33 0.63
CA ARG A 103 7.64 13.83 -0.63
C ARG A 103 6.17 14.26 -0.51
N LYS A 104 5.68 14.49 0.72
CA LYS A 104 4.24 14.74 0.97
C LYS A 104 3.68 15.87 0.10
N GLU A 105 4.46 16.93 -0.12
CA GLU A 105 4.05 18.06 -0.98
C GLU A 105 3.67 17.66 -2.42
N GLU A 106 4.14 16.51 -2.92
CA GLU A 106 3.82 16.01 -4.26
C GLU A 106 2.46 15.29 -4.36
N PHE A 107 1.85 14.91 -3.23
CA PHE A 107 0.65 14.06 -3.23
C PHE A 107 -0.37 14.36 -2.12
N LEU A 108 -0.05 15.22 -1.16
CA LEU A 108 -0.87 15.46 0.03
C LEU A 108 -2.28 15.96 -0.31
N ASP A 109 -2.41 16.81 -1.33
CA ASP A 109 -3.70 17.35 -1.74
C ASP A 109 -4.62 16.28 -2.35
N ASP A 110 -4.05 15.30 -3.05
CA ASP A 110 -4.83 14.16 -3.56
C ASP A 110 -5.30 13.25 -2.42
N LEU A 111 -4.45 13.01 -1.40
CA LEU A 111 -4.86 12.28 -0.20
C LEU A 111 -5.96 13.00 0.58
N LYS A 112 -5.90 14.35 0.71
CA LYS A 112 -6.98 15.16 1.30
C LYS A 112 -8.29 14.95 0.56
N ALA A 113 -8.25 15.07 -0.76
CA ALA A 113 -9.44 14.90 -1.59
C ALA A 113 -10.07 13.51 -1.45
N ILE A 114 -9.26 12.46 -1.31
CA ILE A 114 -9.75 11.09 -1.05
C ILE A 114 -10.37 10.99 0.33
N TYR A 115 -9.65 11.46 1.35
CA TYR A 115 -10.09 11.38 2.75
C TYR A 115 -11.42 12.10 3.01
N GLU A 116 -11.61 13.26 2.39
CA GLU A 116 -12.85 14.05 2.51
C GLU A 116 -14.08 13.34 1.93
N GLN A 117 -13.89 12.39 1.01
CA GLN A 117 -14.96 11.69 0.31
C GLN A 117 -15.26 10.30 0.88
N MET A 118 -14.27 9.63 1.46
CA MET A 118 -14.42 8.26 1.94
C MET A 118 -14.96 8.21 3.37
N ASP A 119 -15.64 7.11 3.70
CA ASP A 119 -15.92 6.77 5.10
C ASP A 119 -14.62 6.31 5.79
N HIS A 120 -14.30 6.91 6.93
CA HIS A 120 -13.04 6.69 7.65
C HIS A 120 -13.29 6.63 9.16
N THR A 121 -13.78 5.48 9.62
CA THR A 121 -14.13 5.27 11.04
C THR A 121 -13.05 4.55 11.84
N ASP A 122 -12.07 3.95 11.18
CA ASP A 122 -10.97 3.24 11.86
C ASP A 122 -9.88 4.20 12.34
N GLY A 123 -9.45 4.03 13.59
CA GLY A 123 -8.47 4.91 14.21
C GLY A 123 -7.09 4.85 13.57
N LEU A 124 -6.73 3.77 12.85
CA LEU A 124 -5.44 3.70 12.14
C LEU A 124 -5.37 4.69 10.99
N ILE A 125 -6.48 4.88 10.27
CA ILE A 125 -6.55 5.84 9.16
C ILE A 125 -6.43 7.26 9.73
N GLU A 126 -7.18 7.57 10.81
CA GLU A 126 -7.09 8.86 11.50
C GLU A 126 -5.67 9.13 12.04
N TYR A 127 -4.99 8.09 12.54
CA TYR A 127 -3.60 8.17 13.00
C TYR A 127 -2.63 8.59 11.89
N TYR A 128 -2.66 7.90 10.75
CA TYR A 128 -1.82 8.24 9.60
C TYR A 128 -2.12 9.63 9.05
N MET A 129 -3.39 9.99 9.00
CA MET A 129 -3.86 11.27 8.49
C MET A 129 -3.46 12.44 9.36
N THR A 130 -3.61 12.30 10.67
CA THR A 130 -3.17 13.31 11.63
C THR A 130 -1.67 13.54 11.56
N TYR A 131 -0.89 12.48 11.36
CA TYR A 131 0.55 12.59 11.11
C TYR A 131 0.84 13.34 9.80
N LEU A 132 0.25 12.92 8.69
CA LEU A 132 0.52 13.51 7.38
C LEU A 132 0.13 14.99 7.29
N PHE A 133 -1.01 15.36 7.88
CA PHE A 133 -1.64 16.66 7.67
C PHE A 133 -1.20 17.70 8.69
N HIS A 134 -0.80 17.24 9.87
CA HIS A 134 -0.54 18.10 11.02
C HIS A 134 0.79 17.83 11.71
N ASP A 135 1.55 16.83 11.24
CA ASP A 135 2.80 16.38 11.85
C ASP A 135 2.62 16.05 13.35
N LYS A 136 1.45 15.48 13.70
CA LYS A 136 1.06 15.13 15.07
C LYS A 136 0.94 13.63 15.24
N ILE A 137 1.40 13.14 16.38
CA ILE A 137 1.23 11.76 16.82
C ILE A 137 0.09 11.74 17.83
N VAL A 138 -0.93 10.92 17.57
CA VAL A 138 -2.10 10.74 18.44
C VAL A 138 -2.25 9.27 18.83
N PRO A 139 -2.89 8.95 19.97
CA PRO A 139 -3.31 7.59 20.25
C PRO A 139 -4.30 7.10 19.18
N PHE A 140 -4.30 5.81 18.91
CA PHE A 140 -5.27 5.20 18.00
C PHE A 140 -5.69 3.83 18.50
N HIS A 141 -6.80 3.35 17.96
CA HIS A 141 -7.24 1.96 18.08
C HIS A 141 -7.81 1.54 16.72
N SER A 142 -7.42 0.37 16.26
CA SER A 142 -7.83 -0.17 14.95
C SER A 142 -8.58 -1.48 15.12
N ILE A 143 -9.47 -1.79 14.19
CA ILE A 143 -10.03 -3.14 14.03
C ILE A 143 -8.95 -4.16 13.66
N LEU A 144 -7.83 -3.71 13.10
CA LEU A 144 -6.64 -4.54 12.84
C LEU A 144 -5.90 -4.77 14.17
N GLU A 145 -6.30 -5.79 14.92
CA GLU A 145 -5.83 -6.02 16.29
C GLU A 145 -4.29 -6.12 16.42
N TYR A 146 -3.59 -6.60 15.39
CA TYR A 146 -2.13 -6.65 15.43
C TYR A 146 -1.49 -5.24 15.43
N GLN A 147 -2.13 -4.22 14.85
CA GLN A 147 -1.65 -2.83 14.93
C GLN A 147 -1.69 -2.31 16.36
N ASN A 148 -2.72 -2.68 17.12
CA ASN A 148 -2.87 -2.30 18.52
C ASN A 148 -1.78 -2.94 19.42
N MET A 149 -1.09 -3.97 18.94
CA MET A 149 0.02 -4.62 19.67
C MET A 149 1.35 -3.88 19.53
N ILE A 150 1.45 -2.90 18.61
CA ILE A 150 2.70 -2.20 18.34
C ILE A 150 2.95 -1.11 19.40
N GLU A 151 3.82 -1.44 20.33
CA GLU A 151 4.45 -0.49 21.26
C GLU A 151 5.73 0.11 20.65
N ASP A 152 6.66 0.60 21.49
CA ASP A 152 7.85 1.34 21.05
C ASP A 152 9.12 0.44 20.97
N THR A 153 8.96 -0.86 20.77
CA THR A 153 10.06 -1.85 20.77
C THR A 153 10.09 -2.70 19.51
N TYR A 154 11.25 -3.28 19.18
CA TYR A 154 11.34 -4.29 18.14
C TYR A 154 10.45 -5.50 18.46
N GLU A 155 10.42 -5.94 19.72
CA GLU A 155 9.71 -7.14 20.14
C GLU A 155 8.19 -7.00 19.94
N SER A 156 7.62 -5.81 20.15
CA SER A 156 6.21 -5.53 19.86
C SER A 156 5.90 -5.55 18.36
N VAL A 157 6.78 -4.97 17.54
CA VAL A 157 6.66 -4.99 16.07
C VAL A 157 6.78 -6.42 15.52
N ALA A 158 7.77 -7.18 15.97
CA ALA A 158 7.98 -8.57 15.57
C ALA A 158 6.79 -9.45 15.95
N LYS A 159 6.21 -9.24 17.14
CA LYS A 159 4.98 -9.91 17.57
C LYS A 159 3.81 -9.57 16.65
N ALA A 160 3.57 -8.29 16.36
CA ALA A 160 2.50 -7.85 15.46
C ALA A 160 2.66 -8.46 14.04
N GLN A 161 3.88 -8.45 13.51
CA GLN A 161 4.21 -9.05 12.21
C GLN A 161 3.91 -10.56 12.15
N GLY A 162 4.07 -11.28 13.27
CA GLY A 162 3.67 -12.69 13.36
C GLY A 162 2.17 -12.94 13.16
N PHE A 163 1.32 -11.93 13.40
CA PHE A 163 -0.13 -12.03 13.20
C PHE A 163 -0.61 -11.40 11.88
N TRP A 164 0.18 -10.51 11.25
CA TRP A 164 -0.26 -9.73 10.08
C TRP A 164 -0.87 -10.62 8.99
N TYR A 165 -0.14 -11.61 8.49
CA TYR A 165 -0.63 -12.43 7.37
C TYR A 165 -1.87 -13.27 7.74
N TYR A 166 -1.89 -13.88 8.93
CA TYR A 166 -3.03 -14.70 9.38
C TYR A 166 -4.28 -13.86 9.69
N SER A 167 -4.11 -12.61 10.13
CA SER A 167 -5.21 -11.69 10.38
C SER A 167 -5.99 -11.32 9.12
N HIS A 168 -5.40 -11.55 7.94
CA HIS A 168 -6.02 -11.37 6.63
C HIS A 168 -6.43 -12.69 5.97
N SER A 169 -6.70 -13.74 6.76
CA SER A 169 -7.02 -15.07 6.21
C SER A 169 -8.36 -15.16 5.45
N ASP A 170 -9.22 -14.16 5.61
CA ASP A 170 -10.47 -13.96 4.90
C ASP A 170 -10.32 -13.10 3.63
N GLU A 171 -9.16 -12.47 3.41
CA GLU A 171 -8.92 -11.65 2.23
C GLU A 171 -8.78 -12.48 0.94
N PRO A 172 -9.28 -12.00 -0.21
CA PRO A 172 -9.20 -12.74 -1.48
C PRO A 172 -7.77 -13.06 -1.93
N TRP A 173 -6.79 -12.26 -1.51
CA TRP A 173 -5.38 -12.43 -1.85
C TRP A 173 -4.65 -13.45 -0.96
N TYR A 174 -5.26 -13.88 0.15
CA TYR A 174 -4.63 -14.81 1.08
C TYR A 174 -4.31 -16.14 0.42
N GLY A 175 -3.05 -16.59 0.53
CA GLY A 175 -2.61 -17.86 -0.04
C GLY A 175 -2.51 -17.91 -1.57
N THR A 176 -2.70 -16.79 -2.28
CA THR A 176 -2.60 -16.73 -3.75
C THR A 176 -1.24 -17.15 -4.30
N HIS A 177 -0.14 -16.98 -3.54
CA HIS A 177 1.21 -17.45 -3.90
C HIS A 177 1.27 -18.96 -4.23
N LYS A 178 0.33 -19.75 -3.72
CA LYS A 178 0.22 -21.20 -3.98
C LYS A 178 -0.24 -21.52 -5.41
N TYR A 179 -0.62 -20.52 -6.19
CA TYR A 179 -1.17 -20.69 -7.53
C TYR A 179 -0.51 -19.74 -8.53
N ASP A 180 -0.17 -20.25 -9.72
CA ASP A 180 0.48 -19.42 -10.75
C ASP A 180 -0.50 -18.50 -11.50
N ASN A 181 -1.81 -18.76 -11.38
CA ASN A 181 -2.86 -18.08 -12.15
C ASN A 181 -3.81 -17.24 -11.28
N ARG A 182 -3.54 -17.05 -9.98
CA ARG A 182 -4.45 -16.38 -9.05
C ARG A 182 -4.06 -14.99 -8.60
N GLY A 183 -3.13 -14.34 -9.28
CA GLY A 183 -2.98 -12.91 -9.07
C GLY A 183 -1.84 -12.47 -8.16
N TYR A 184 -0.99 -13.39 -7.67
CA TYR A 184 -0.03 -13.06 -6.62
C TYR A 184 0.96 -11.95 -7.00
N ASP A 185 1.07 -10.91 -6.18
CA ASP A 185 1.87 -9.70 -6.38
C ASP A 185 2.81 -9.38 -5.22
N GLY A 186 2.72 -10.11 -4.12
CA GLY A 186 3.57 -9.98 -2.93
C GLY A 186 2.75 -9.87 -1.66
N TYR A 187 3.40 -10.00 -0.51
CA TYR A 187 2.77 -9.79 0.80
C TYR A 187 3.58 -8.79 1.60
N TRP A 188 3.06 -7.58 1.75
CA TRP A 188 3.80 -6.45 2.31
C TRP A 188 2.94 -5.68 3.30
N SER A 189 3.40 -5.65 4.55
CA SER A 189 2.76 -4.92 5.64
C SER A 189 3.20 -3.45 5.63
N PHE A 190 2.70 -2.70 4.65
CA PHE A 190 2.98 -1.25 4.56
C PHE A 190 2.50 -0.51 5.80
N ASP A 191 1.37 -0.93 6.35
CA ASP A 191 0.77 -0.43 7.57
C ASP A 191 1.67 -0.57 8.80
N THR A 192 2.30 -1.73 9.03
CA THR A 192 3.23 -1.88 10.16
C THR A 192 4.48 -1.03 9.98
N ALA A 193 5.00 -0.91 8.75
CA ALA A 193 6.13 -0.03 8.47
C ALA A 193 5.77 1.46 8.65
N ALA A 194 4.57 1.88 8.25
CA ALA A 194 4.07 3.24 8.48
C ALA A 194 3.95 3.55 9.98
N THR A 195 3.39 2.63 10.75
CA THR A 195 3.30 2.75 12.23
C THR A 195 4.70 2.85 12.85
N CYS A 196 5.67 2.04 12.39
CA CYS A 196 7.07 2.15 12.82
C CYS A 196 7.67 3.51 12.50
N LYS A 197 7.42 4.05 11.30
CA LYS A 197 7.93 5.37 10.89
C LYS A 197 7.43 6.48 11.80
N ILE A 198 6.12 6.52 12.09
CA ILE A 198 5.53 7.53 12.98
C ILE A 198 6.07 7.40 14.40
N LYS A 199 6.27 6.16 14.88
CA LYS A 199 6.85 5.88 16.21
C LYS A 199 8.36 6.05 16.29
N GLY A 200 9.06 6.24 15.18
CA GLY A 200 10.52 6.36 15.13
C GLY A 200 11.26 5.04 15.38
N ILE A 201 10.67 3.90 15.02
CA ILE A 201 11.26 2.56 15.18
C ILE A 201 11.98 2.17 13.89
N TYR A 202 13.32 2.18 13.92
CA TYR A 202 14.19 1.89 12.77
C TYR A 202 15.18 0.74 13.04
N ASP A 203 14.79 -0.22 13.87
CA ASP A 203 15.66 -1.34 14.25
C ASP A 203 16.02 -2.19 13.03
N GLU A 204 17.32 -2.40 12.77
CA GLU A 204 17.77 -3.16 11.59
C GLU A 204 17.27 -4.61 11.57
N ARG A 205 16.94 -5.21 12.71
CA ARG A 205 16.39 -6.57 12.78
C ARG A 205 15.02 -6.67 12.09
N LEU A 206 14.35 -5.55 11.82
CA LEU A 206 13.09 -5.52 11.08
C LEU A 206 13.24 -6.03 9.65
N LYS A 207 14.44 -5.94 9.03
CA LYS A 207 14.73 -6.47 7.70
C LYS A 207 14.53 -7.98 7.56
N ASP A 208 14.60 -8.70 8.69
CA ASP A 208 14.52 -10.16 8.71
C ASP A 208 13.07 -10.67 8.83
N LEU A 209 12.11 -9.78 9.10
CA LEU A 209 10.68 -10.11 9.21
C LEU A 209 10.06 -10.36 7.83
N GLU A 210 9.27 -11.43 7.70
CA GLU A 210 8.86 -11.98 6.40
C GLU A 210 8.09 -11.02 5.50
N TYR A 211 7.18 -10.22 6.07
CA TYR A 211 6.29 -9.31 5.33
C TYR A 211 6.61 -7.83 5.55
N PHE A 212 7.68 -7.52 6.28
CA PHE A 212 8.00 -6.15 6.67
C PHE A 212 8.78 -5.43 5.54
N PRO A 213 8.26 -4.33 4.99
CA PRO A 213 8.89 -3.66 3.86
C PRO A 213 9.99 -2.66 4.32
N TYR A 214 11.09 -3.18 4.88
CA TYR A 214 12.13 -2.37 5.54
C TYR A 214 12.70 -1.25 4.65
N ASP A 215 12.94 -1.52 3.37
CA ASP A 215 13.49 -0.53 2.42
C ASP A 215 12.59 0.70 2.19
N LEU A 216 11.27 0.60 2.47
CA LEU A 216 10.35 1.75 2.39
C LEU A 216 10.35 2.58 3.68
N LEU A 217 10.75 1.97 4.81
CA LEU A 217 10.83 2.64 6.11
C LEU A 217 12.06 3.54 6.19
N VAL A 218 13.22 3.03 5.77
CA VAL A 218 14.50 3.74 5.88
C VAL A 218 14.76 4.61 4.65
N GLN A 219 15.44 5.73 4.86
CA GLN A 219 15.99 6.49 3.74
C GLN A 219 17.12 5.64 3.15
N GLY A 220 16.98 5.22 1.89
CA GLY A 220 18.08 4.58 1.15
C GLY A 220 19.37 5.40 1.27
N GLU A 221 20.48 4.71 1.51
CA GLU A 221 21.84 5.29 1.47
C GLU A 221 22.15 5.93 0.12
#